data_AF-A0A1Z2SJU3-F1
#
_entry.id   AF-A0A1Z2SJU3-F1
#
_cell.length_a   1.000
_cell.length_b   1.000
_cell.length_c   1.000
_cell.angle_alpha   90.00
_cell.angle_beta   90.00
_cell.angle_gamma   90.00
#
_symmetry.space_group_name_H-M   'P 1'
#
loop_
_entity.id
_entity.type
_entity.pdbx_description
1 polymer ?
#
loop_
_entity_poly.entity_id
_entity_poly.type
_entity_poly.pdbx_seq_one_letter_code
_entity_poly.pdbx_strand_id
1 'polypeptide(L)'
;MMDNNVVGGSRGEGGLELTSIVTAGFGIAFNAFPIDQEGGQGDTVEIEGFEISNGTDIFGTWGFPTKQPDTSSYQWIGTAMIQGECTYQIKLGISVGGAPKKYYWWDPFLVCNA
;
A
#
# COMPACT_ATOMS: atom_id res chain seq x y z
N MET A 1 7.27 -2.94 -6.69
CA MET A 1 6.75 -2.08 -5.59
C MET A 1 7.93 -1.34 -4.99
N MET A 2 7.73 -0.23 -4.28
CA MET A 2 8.82 0.46 -3.61
C MET A 2 8.39 1.03 -2.26
N ASP A 3 9.33 1.12 -1.32
CA ASP A 3 9.18 1.92 -0.09
C ASP A 3 10.36 2.88 0.11
N ASN A 4 10.31 3.68 1.17
CA ASN A 4 11.33 4.68 1.50
C ASN A 4 12.19 4.27 2.73
N ASN A 5 12.13 3.02 3.15
CA ASN A 5 12.75 2.52 4.38
C ASN A 5 13.85 1.47 4.14
N VAL A 6 14.57 1.57 3.02
CA VAL A 6 15.77 0.73 2.75
C VAL A 6 16.79 0.79 3.90
N VAL A 7 17.01 1.96 4.49
CA VAL A 7 17.93 2.12 5.64
C VAL A 7 17.41 1.38 6.89
N GLY A 8 16.08 1.29 7.06
CA GLY A 8 15.43 0.52 8.11
C GLY A 8 15.40 -0.98 7.86
N GLY A 9 15.93 -1.44 6.72
CA GLY A 9 16.12 -2.85 6.40
C GLY A 9 15.14 -3.43 5.38
N SER A 10 14.29 -2.61 4.75
CA SER A 10 13.45 -3.04 3.62
C SER A 10 14.27 -3.63 2.48
N ARG A 11 13.70 -4.61 1.77
CA ARG A 11 14.37 -5.36 0.70
C ARG A 11 13.41 -5.67 -0.44
N GLY A 12 13.95 -5.87 -1.64
CA GLY A 12 13.15 -6.24 -2.82
C GLY A 12 12.57 -5.04 -3.58
N GLU A 13 13.09 -3.83 -3.34
CA GLU A 13 12.74 -2.62 -4.08
C GLU A 13 12.73 -2.84 -5.60
N GLY A 14 11.63 -2.47 -6.25
CA GLY A 14 11.45 -2.62 -7.70
C GLY A 14 11.26 -4.06 -8.20
N GLY A 15 11.31 -5.06 -7.31
CA GLY A 15 11.09 -6.47 -7.63
C GLY A 15 9.61 -6.87 -7.68
N LEU A 16 9.40 -8.17 -7.88
CA LEU A 16 8.07 -8.81 -7.79
C LEU A 16 7.58 -8.91 -6.35
N GLU A 17 8.50 -9.00 -5.39
CA GLU A 17 8.20 -9.08 -3.96
C GLU A 17 8.94 -7.95 -3.24
N LEU A 18 8.22 -7.19 -2.43
CA LEU A 18 8.77 -6.19 -1.53
C LEU A 18 8.53 -6.66 -0.09
N THR A 19 9.59 -6.68 0.71
CA THR A 19 9.52 -6.84 2.16
C THR A 19 9.78 -5.49 2.79
N SER A 20 8.73 -4.86 3.30
CA SER A 20 8.84 -3.56 3.96
C SER A 20 9.00 -3.75 5.46
N ILE A 21 10.08 -3.18 6.00
CA ILE A 21 10.28 -3.11 7.45
C ILE A 21 9.64 -1.83 7.97
N VAL A 22 8.84 -1.93 9.02
CA VAL A 22 8.14 -0.80 9.64
C VAL A 22 8.30 -0.87 11.17
N THR A 23 8.08 0.27 11.83
CA THR A 23 8.22 0.38 13.29
C THR A 23 6.87 0.60 13.93
N ALA A 24 6.59 -0.10 15.02
CA ALA A 24 5.36 0.11 15.80
C ALA A 24 5.24 1.58 16.25
N GLY A 25 4.03 2.13 16.15
CA GLY A 25 3.70 3.53 16.39
C GLY A 25 3.86 4.45 15.17
N PHE A 26 4.42 3.99 14.06
CA PHE A 26 4.66 4.82 12.88
C PHE A 26 3.53 4.69 11.86
N GLY A 27 3.23 5.83 11.21
CA GLY A 27 2.31 5.88 10.09
C GLY A 27 2.94 5.28 8.83
N ILE A 28 2.16 4.47 8.12
CA ILE A 28 2.52 3.87 6.83
C ILE A 28 1.53 4.40 5.81
N ALA A 29 2.06 5.07 4.79
CA ALA A 29 1.27 5.66 3.74
C ALA A 29 1.40 4.85 2.45
N PHE A 30 0.27 4.66 1.77
CA PHE A 30 0.16 3.86 0.56
C PHE A 30 -0.31 4.73 -0.61
N ASN A 31 0.35 4.51 -1.74
CA ASN A 31 0.07 5.19 -2.98
C ASN A 31 0.24 4.20 -4.12
N ALA A 32 -0.65 4.28 -5.11
CA ALA A 32 -0.55 3.54 -6.35
C ALA A 32 -0.79 4.51 -7.51
N PHE A 33 0.18 4.64 -8.41
CA PHE A 33 0.09 5.53 -9.54
C PHE A 33 0.39 4.75 -10.82
N PRO A 34 -0.24 5.09 -11.94
CA PRO A 34 0.17 4.54 -13.21
C PRO A 34 1.59 5.07 -13.56
N ILE A 35 2.40 4.23 -14.20
CA ILE A 35 3.79 4.58 -14.55
C ILE A 35 3.83 5.59 -15.72
N ASP A 36 2.75 5.71 -16.49
CA ASP A 36 2.62 6.78 -17.47
C ASP A 36 2.32 8.11 -16.76
N GLN A 37 3.36 8.73 -16.21
CA GLN A 37 3.30 10.16 -15.89
C GLN A 37 3.30 11.04 -17.16
N GLU A 38 2.46 10.71 -18.13
CA GLU A 38 2.06 11.55 -19.25
C GLU A 38 0.54 11.51 -19.26
N GLY A 39 -0.10 12.48 -18.61
CA GLY A 39 -1.55 12.63 -18.50
C GLY A 39 -2.28 12.87 -19.83
N GLY A 40 -1.96 12.09 -20.86
CA GLY A 40 -2.48 12.17 -22.21
C GLY A 40 -3.65 11.22 -22.49
N GLN A 41 -3.90 10.21 -21.64
CA GLN A 41 -4.99 9.25 -21.86
C GLN A 41 -6.05 9.24 -20.74
N GLY A 42 -5.78 9.80 -19.56
CA GLY A 42 -6.74 9.82 -18.45
C GLY A 42 -6.81 8.49 -17.68
N ASP A 43 -5.68 7.76 -17.63
CA ASP A 43 -5.53 6.54 -16.86
C ASP A 43 -5.56 6.85 -15.36
N THR A 44 -6.22 6.00 -14.58
CA THR A 44 -6.30 6.15 -13.13
C THR A 44 -5.99 4.83 -12.44
N VAL A 45 -5.29 4.92 -11.31
CA VAL A 45 -5.08 3.81 -10.38
C VAL A 45 -5.49 4.31 -9.01
N GLU A 46 -6.48 3.65 -8.42
CA GLU A 46 -6.99 3.97 -7.08
C GLU A 46 -6.93 2.73 -6.20
N ILE A 47 -6.55 2.92 -4.94
CA ILE A 47 -6.70 1.89 -3.91
C ILE A 47 -8.14 1.90 -3.41
N GLU A 48 -8.82 0.77 -3.56
CA GLU A 48 -10.25 0.58 -3.27
C GLU A 48 -10.48 -0.11 -1.91
N GLY A 49 -9.47 -0.80 -1.39
CA GLY A 49 -9.59 -1.48 -0.09
C GLY A 49 -8.36 -2.28 0.30
N PHE A 50 -8.36 -2.68 1.57
CA PHE A 50 -7.32 -3.47 2.21
C PHE A 50 -7.96 -4.68 2.88
N GLU A 51 -7.34 -5.84 2.69
CA GLU A 51 -7.72 -7.08 3.36
C GLU A 51 -6.47 -7.75 3.94
N ILE A 52 -6.64 -8.47 5.03
CA ILE A 52 -5.57 -9.32 5.59
C ILE A 52 -5.56 -10.62 4.79
N SER A 53 -4.40 -10.99 4.26
CA SER A 53 -4.23 -12.26 3.56
C SER A 53 -3.75 -13.36 4.49
N ASN A 54 -2.62 -13.12 5.16
CA ASN A 54 -1.98 -14.09 6.03
C ASN A 54 -1.04 -13.39 7.02
N GLY A 55 -0.99 -13.87 8.26
CA GLY A 55 -0.11 -13.35 9.30
C GLY A 55 -0.83 -12.58 10.40
N THR A 56 -0.06 -11.80 11.16
CA THR A 56 -0.56 -10.98 12.27
C THR A 56 -0.88 -9.59 11.75
N ASP A 57 -2.15 -9.17 11.81
CA ASP A 57 -2.51 -7.81 11.43
C ASP A 57 -1.74 -6.76 12.25
N ILE A 58 -0.72 -6.17 11.63
CA ILE A 58 0.20 -5.24 12.29
C ILE A 58 -0.46 -3.89 12.57
N PHE A 59 -1.58 -3.58 11.90
CA PHE A 59 -2.32 -2.35 12.11
C PHE A 59 -3.33 -2.48 13.25
N GLY A 60 -3.89 -3.68 13.44
CA GLY A 60 -5.00 -3.93 14.35
C GLY A 60 -6.23 -3.08 14.01
N THR A 61 -7.23 -3.09 14.90
CA THR A 61 -8.50 -2.39 14.65
C THR A 61 -8.36 -0.87 14.51
N TRP A 62 -7.45 -0.25 15.27
CA TRP A 62 -7.35 1.21 15.35
C TRP A 62 -6.36 1.81 14.34
N GLY A 63 -5.33 1.06 13.98
CA GLY A 63 -4.34 1.50 13.00
C GLY A 63 -4.68 1.10 11.57
N PHE A 64 -5.79 0.38 11.35
CA PHE A 64 -6.12 -0.19 10.05
C PHE A 64 -6.14 0.90 8.97
N PRO A 65 -5.54 0.67 7.78
CA PRO A 65 -5.45 1.68 6.75
C PRO A 65 -6.82 2.26 6.38
N THR A 66 -6.88 3.58 6.20
CA THR A 66 -8.09 4.29 5.78
C THR A 66 -7.82 5.22 4.62
N LYS A 67 -8.81 5.34 3.73
CA LYS A 67 -8.77 6.29 2.61
C LYS A 67 -8.65 7.71 3.14
N GLN A 68 -7.74 8.47 2.53
CA GLN A 68 -7.55 9.87 2.83
C GLN A 68 -8.38 10.75 1.88
N PRO A 69 -8.66 12.01 2.26
CA PRO A 69 -9.28 12.98 1.36
C PRO A 69 -8.43 13.17 0.09
N ASP A 70 -9.06 13.49 -1.04
CA ASP A 70 -8.37 13.70 -2.33
C ASP A 70 -7.36 14.88 -2.31
N THR A 71 -7.40 15.71 -1.27
CA THR A 71 -6.41 16.78 -1.03
C THR A 71 -5.13 16.29 -0.33
N SER A 72 -5.10 15.04 0.14
CA SER A 72 -3.92 14.39 0.72
C SER A 72 -2.91 14.00 -0.34
N SER A 73 -1.62 14.02 0.00
CA SER A 73 -0.56 13.47 -0.85
C SER A 73 -0.52 11.93 -0.88
N TYR A 74 -1.34 11.29 -0.05
CA TYR A 74 -1.42 9.84 0.10
C TYR A 74 -2.85 9.37 -0.11
N GLN A 75 -3.06 8.25 -0.80
CA GLN A 75 -4.40 7.68 -0.99
C GLN A 75 -4.91 7.03 0.29
N TRP A 76 -4.05 6.26 0.98
CA TRP A 76 -4.41 5.55 2.21
C TRP A 76 -3.29 5.67 3.24
N ILE A 77 -3.66 5.73 4.51
CA ILE A 77 -2.71 5.76 5.64
C ILE A 77 -3.22 4.81 6.72
N GLY A 78 -2.32 3.98 7.24
CA GLY A 78 -2.51 3.21 8.48
C GLY A 78 -1.40 3.51 9.48
N THR A 79 -1.55 3.07 10.71
CA THR A 79 -0.53 3.16 11.76
C THR A 79 -0.18 1.76 12.22
N ALA A 80 1.08 1.36 12.12
CA ALA A 80 1.50 0.06 12.66
C ALA A 80 1.37 0.10 14.19
N MET A 81 0.60 -0.81 14.77
CA MET A 81 0.30 -0.84 16.21
C MET A 81 0.85 -2.10 16.89
N ILE A 82 0.97 -3.19 16.13
CA ILE A 82 1.23 -4.54 16.63
C ILE A 82 2.47 -5.06 15.91
N GLN A 83 3.41 -5.64 16.68
CA GLN A 83 4.59 -6.31 16.12
C GLN A 83 4.19 -7.63 15.46
N GLY A 84 4.87 -7.97 14.38
CA GLY A 84 4.61 -9.20 13.63
C GLY A 84 4.82 -8.98 12.15
N GLU A 85 4.42 -9.98 11.36
CA GLU A 85 4.50 -9.94 9.91
C GLU A 85 3.15 -10.25 9.30
N CYS A 86 2.83 -9.58 8.20
CA CYS A 86 1.56 -9.74 7.52
C CYS A 86 1.70 -9.50 6.02
N THR A 87 1.11 -10.40 5.25
CA THR A 87 0.77 -10.16 3.85
C THR A 87 -0.63 -9.57 3.80
N TYR A 88 -0.76 -8.41 3.18
CA TYR A 88 -2.05 -7.79 2.89
C TYR A 88 -2.48 -8.09 1.45
N GLN A 89 -3.76 -7.89 1.15
CA GLN A 89 -4.30 -7.90 -0.20
C GLN A 89 -4.97 -6.55 -0.42
N ILE A 90 -4.33 -5.71 -1.23
CA ILE A 90 -4.75 -4.36 -1.55
C ILE A 90 -5.47 -4.41 -2.89
N LYS A 91 -6.74 -4.02 -2.89
CA LYS A 91 -7.55 -3.97 -4.10
C LYS A 91 -7.27 -2.68 -4.84
N LEU A 92 -6.87 -2.80 -6.10
CA LEU A 92 -6.62 -1.67 -7.01
C LEU A 92 -7.73 -1.59 -8.04
N GLY A 93 -8.31 -0.42 -8.21
CA GLY A 93 -9.19 -0.07 -9.33
C GLY A 93 -8.40 0.67 -10.40
N ILE A 94 -8.36 0.13 -11.62
CA ILE A 94 -7.60 0.68 -12.74
C ILE A 94 -8.55 1.05 -13.88
N SER A 95 -8.49 2.30 -14.33
CA SER A 95 -9.13 2.78 -15.55
C SER A 95 -8.05 3.16 -16.57
N VAL A 96 -8.26 2.81 -17.84
CA VAL A 96 -7.36 3.19 -18.95
C VAL A 96 -8.19 3.98 -19.95
N GLY A 97 -7.78 5.18 -20.32
CA GLY A 97 -8.51 5.97 -21.32
C GLY A 97 -9.90 6.43 -20.86
N GLY A 98 -10.20 6.44 -19.55
CA GLY A 98 -11.55 6.63 -19.02
C GLY A 98 -12.49 5.41 -19.17
N ALA A 99 -11.96 4.23 -19.54
CA ALA A 99 -12.73 3.00 -19.59
C ALA A 99 -13.21 2.56 -18.19
N PRO A 100 -14.24 1.69 -18.09
CA PRO A 100 -14.69 1.17 -16.80
C PRO A 100 -13.55 0.54 -15.99
N LYS A 101 -13.57 0.77 -14.68
CA LYS A 101 -12.55 0.24 -13.75
C LYS A 101 -12.49 -1.29 -13.83
N LYS A 102 -11.27 -1.81 -13.95
CA LYS A 102 -10.94 -3.22 -13.72
C LYS A 102 -10.23 -3.35 -12.38
N TYR A 103 -10.41 -4.50 -11.73
CA TYR A 103 -9.87 -4.72 -10.40
C TYR A 103 -8.71 -5.72 -10.42
N TYR A 104 -7.67 -5.37 -9.69
CA TYR A 104 -6.46 -6.17 -9.50
C TYR A 104 -6.13 -6.19 -8.01
N TRP A 105 -5.29 -7.14 -7.62
CA TRP A 105 -4.84 -7.27 -6.25
C TRP A 105 -3.32 -7.13 -6.19
N TRP A 106 -2.88 -6.39 -5.18
CA TRP A 106 -1.49 -6.20 -4.83
C TRP A 106 -1.26 -6.74 -3.42
N ASP A 107 -0.23 -7.57 -3.25
CA ASP A 107 0.07 -8.32 -2.04
C ASP A 107 1.37 -7.91 -1.34
N PRO A 108 1.43 -6.74 -0.67
CA PRO A 108 2.64 -6.35 0.05
C PRO A 108 2.84 -7.20 1.30
N PHE A 109 4.11 -7.52 1.57
CA PHE A 109 4.55 -8.17 2.80
C PHE A 109 5.21 -7.14 3.73
N LEU A 110 4.62 -6.94 4.91
CA LEU A 110 5.08 -5.97 5.90
C LEU A 110 5.57 -6.69 7.16
N VAL A 111 6.69 -6.24 7.71
CA VAL A 111 7.26 -6.71 8.98
C VAL A 111 7.35 -5.53 9.95
N CYS A 112 6.59 -5.58 11.02
CA CYS A 112 6.54 -4.57 12.07
C CYS A 112 7.43 -4.96 13.26
N ASN A 113 8.44 -4.13 13.51
CA ASN A 113 9.39 -4.26 14.60
C ASN A 113 9.10 -3.30 15.76
N ALA A 114 9.71 -3.60 16.91
CA ALA A 114 9.70 -2.78 18.12
C ALA A 114 10.45 -1.45 17.96
#